data_AF-A0A7V2B0S7-F1
#
_entry.id   AF-A0A7V2B0S7-F1
#
_cell.length_a   1.000
_cell.length_b   1.000
_cell.length_c   1.000
_cell.angle_alpha   90.00
_cell.angle_beta   90.00
_cell.angle_gamma   90.00
#
_symmetry.space_group_name_H-M   'P 1'
#
loop_
_entity.id
_entity.type
_entity.pdbx_description
1 polymer ?
#
loop_
_entity_poly.entity_id
_entity_poly.type
_entity_poly.pdbx_seq_one_letter_code
_entity_poly.pdbx_strand_id
1 'polypeptide(L)'
;MEETLPFSPPALYTLAALLMIGGAGLLWFARYLSPKRRLEGAAAWTGATFGAVVILAGLVLATLTYTRHTQPEALLPPGAVGRPAPELRFRLVATDEPRTLADYRGQIIVLNLWATWCSPCLEEIPELNRFQQAYRDQGIVVIMISDETRQTILEFMKDHPIEAVSGYLPQDTRWPWPYNRVEQARPTTFIIDREGIIRATWPGAANFTQFEAAVLELQ
;
A
#
# COMPACT_ATOMS: atom_id res chain seq x y z
N MET A 1 -3.04 28.59 -14.53
CA MET A 1 -1.61 28.85 -14.78
C MET A 1 -1.00 29.07 -13.42
N GLU A 2 -0.49 27.99 -12.83
CA GLU A 2 0.22 28.03 -11.55
C GLU A 2 1.44 27.15 -11.77
N GLU A 3 2.60 27.79 -11.86
CA GLU A 3 3.88 27.15 -12.11
C GLU A 3 4.29 26.36 -10.86
N THR A 4 4.49 25.07 -11.05
CA THR A 4 5.06 24.17 -10.05
C THR A 4 6.55 24.43 -9.90
N LEU A 5 6.97 24.97 -8.76
CA LEU A 5 8.37 24.92 -8.32
C LEU A 5 8.61 23.60 -7.57
N PRO A 6 9.49 22.70 -8.07
CA PRO A 6 9.87 21.51 -7.33
C PRO A 6 11.06 21.83 -6.42
N PHE A 7 11.21 21.02 -5.36
CA PHE A 7 12.27 21.02 -4.33
C PHE A 7 11.93 21.70 -3.01
N SER A 8 11.69 20.83 -2.04
CA SER A 8 11.57 21.12 -0.61
C SER A 8 12.91 21.66 -0.03
N PRO A 9 12.85 22.50 1.02
CA PRO A 9 13.99 23.24 1.54
C PRO A 9 15.15 22.47 2.23
N PRO A 10 15.05 21.20 2.71
CA PRO A 10 16.18 20.61 3.47
C PRO A 10 17.39 20.23 2.60
N ALA A 11 17.24 20.14 1.28
CA ALA A 11 18.32 19.77 0.35
C ALA A 11 19.32 20.92 0.07
N LEU A 12 18.84 22.18 0.09
CA LEU A 12 19.70 23.35 -0.17
C LEU A 12 20.59 23.67 1.04
N TYR A 13 20.07 23.52 2.26
CA TYR A 13 20.84 23.78 3.48
C TYR A 13 21.93 22.73 3.74
N THR A 14 21.69 21.47 3.37
CA THR A 14 22.69 20.39 3.49
C THR A 14 23.82 20.55 2.48
N LEU A 15 23.52 20.93 1.23
CA LEU A 15 24.53 21.27 0.22
C LEU A 15 25.36 22.51 0.60
N ALA A 16 24.71 23.57 1.11
CA ALA A 16 25.40 24.78 1.55
C ALA A 16 26.31 24.54 2.77
N ALA A 17 25.86 23.72 3.74
CA ALA A 17 26.65 23.36 4.92
C ALA A 17 27.90 22.53 4.55
N LEU A 18 27.77 21.59 3.61
CA LEU A 18 28.90 20.78 3.13
C LEU A 18 29.94 21.62 2.37
N LEU A 19 29.49 22.61 1.58
CA LEU A 19 30.39 23.53 0.87
C LEU A 19 31.16 24.45 1.82
N MET A 20 30.52 24.93 2.89
CA MET A 20 31.15 25.80 3.89
C MET A 20 32.21 25.08 4.73
N ILE A 21 31.94 23.83 5.14
CA ILE A 21 32.90 23.01 5.91
C ILE A 21 34.09 22.59 5.03
N GLY A 22 33.85 22.26 3.75
CA GLY A 22 34.91 21.93 2.79
C GLY A 22 35.83 23.13 2.46
N GLY A 23 35.24 24.33 2.27
CA GLY A 23 36.00 25.54 1.90
C GLY A 23 36.91 26.08 3.02
N ALA A 24 36.43 26.08 4.27
CA ALA A 24 37.22 26.56 5.41
C ALA A 24 38.36 25.59 5.78
N GLY A 25 38.14 24.28 5.61
CA GLY A 25 39.17 23.25 5.80
C GLY A 25 40.33 23.40 4.82
N LEU A 26 40.06 23.68 3.53
CA LEU A 26 41.10 23.89 2.51
C LEU A 26 41.98 25.11 2.81
N LEU A 27 41.40 26.22 3.27
CA LEU A 27 42.14 27.47 3.49
C LEU A 27 42.98 27.45 4.77
N TRP A 28 42.48 26.86 5.85
CA TRP A 28 43.24 26.70 7.10
C TRP A 28 44.42 25.73 6.92
N PHE A 29 44.22 24.63 6.19
CA PHE A 29 45.25 23.61 5.96
C PHE A 29 46.31 24.04 4.93
N ALA A 30 45.93 24.84 3.93
CA ALA A 30 46.87 25.41 2.96
C ALA A 30 47.96 26.28 3.61
N ARG A 31 47.70 26.84 4.79
CA ARG A 31 48.63 27.73 5.50
C ARG A 31 49.70 26.99 6.32
N TYR A 32 49.53 25.68 6.58
CA TYR A 32 50.37 24.91 7.51
C TYR A 32 51.33 23.89 6.84
N LEU A 33 51.20 23.66 5.54
CA LEU A 33 52.06 22.73 4.79
C LEU A 33 53.17 23.46 4.04
N SER A 34 54.42 23.09 4.31
CA SER A 34 55.59 23.58 3.58
C SER A 34 55.54 23.20 2.09
N PRO A 35 56.17 23.98 1.18
CA PRO A 35 55.99 23.83 -0.27
C PRO A 35 56.25 22.42 -0.81
N LYS A 36 57.20 21.67 -0.22
CA LYS A 36 57.52 20.30 -0.65
C LYS A 36 56.48 19.24 -0.24
N ARG A 37 55.76 19.41 0.88
CA ARG A 37 54.73 18.46 1.34
C ARG A 37 53.35 18.71 0.73
N ARG A 38 53.15 19.86 0.06
CA ARG A 38 51.89 20.20 -0.63
C ARG A 38 51.56 19.28 -1.80
N LEU A 39 52.56 18.77 -2.55
CA LEU A 39 52.32 17.97 -3.75
C LEU A 39 51.98 16.51 -3.44
N GLU A 40 52.63 15.92 -2.43
CA GLU A 40 52.36 14.54 -2.01
C GLU A 40 51.05 14.41 -1.21
N GLY A 41 50.70 15.43 -0.41
CA GLY A 41 49.43 15.48 0.32
C GLY A 41 48.23 15.76 -0.58
N ALA A 42 48.35 16.67 -1.57
CA ALA A 42 47.23 17.03 -2.43
C ALA A 42 46.67 15.82 -3.21
N ALA A 43 47.55 14.95 -3.73
CA ALA A 43 47.13 13.75 -4.47
C ALA A 43 46.38 12.72 -3.59
N ALA A 44 46.85 12.53 -2.35
CA ALA A 44 46.21 11.62 -1.40
C ALA A 44 44.81 12.12 -0.96
N TRP A 45 44.67 13.42 -0.77
CA TRP A 45 43.38 14.02 -0.36
C TRP A 45 42.38 14.05 -1.51
N THR A 46 42.79 14.29 -2.76
CA THR A 46 41.90 14.22 -3.93
C THR A 46 41.32 12.82 -4.15
N GLY A 47 42.12 11.77 -3.89
CA GLY A 47 41.66 10.39 -3.99
C GLY A 47 40.65 10.02 -2.90
N ALA A 48 40.90 10.43 -1.66
CA ALA A 48 40.02 10.15 -0.53
C ALA A 48 38.66 10.85 -0.65
N THR A 49 38.64 12.12 -1.08
CA THR A 49 37.38 12.85 -1.28
C THR A 49 36.56 12.29 -2.45
N PHE A 50 37.22 11.89 -3.54
CA PHE A 50 36.53 11.26 -4.67
C PHE A 50 35.94 9.91 -4.28
N GLY A 51 36.69 9.08 -3.54
CA GLY A 51 36.20 7.81 -3.02
C GLY A 51 34.98 7.96 -2.12
N ALA A 52 34.98 8.93 -1.19
CA ALA A 52 33.85 9.20 -0.31
C ALA A 52 32.58 9.64 -1.09
N VAL A 53 32.74 10.50 -2.10
CA VAL A 53 31.61 10.95 -2.94
C VAL A 53 31.02 9.80 -3.75
N VAL A 54 31.86 8.93 -4.33
CA VAL A 54 31.39 7.75 -5.09
C VAL A 54 30.63 6.77 -4.19
N ILE A 55 31.11 6.54 -2.97
CA ILE A 55 30.43 5.67 -1.99
C ILE A 55 29.07 6.26 -1.60
N LEU A 56 29.01 7.56 -1.28
CA LEU A 56 27.76 8.21 -0.93
C LEU A 56 26.76 8.22 -2.09
N ALA A 57 27.21 8.48 -3.32
CA ALA A 57 26.37 8.41 -4.51
C ALA A 57 25.86 6.98 -4.76
N GLY A 58 26.69 5.96 -4.55
CA GLY A 58 26.31 4.56 -4.64
C GLY A 58 25.28 4.16 -3.57
N LEU A 59 25.44 4.63 -2.33
CA LEU A 59 24.48 4.39 -1.25
C LEU A 59 23.14 5.07 -1.51
N VAL A 60 23.15 6.34 -1.93
CA VAL A 60 21.92 7.07 -2.31
C VAL A 60 21.23 6.36 -3.47
N LEU A 61 21.97 5.94 -4.50
CA LEU A 61 21.40 5.20 -5.63
C LEU A 61 20.81 3.85 -5.18
N ALA A 62 21.52 3.12 -4.32
CA ALA A 62 21.04 1.85 -3.75
C ALA A 62 19.79 2.03 -2.88
N THR A 63 19.72 3.09 -2.07
CA THR A 63 18.50 3.41 -1.31
C THR A 63 17.36 3.77 -2.24
N LEU A 64 17.58 4.59 -3.27
CA LEU A 64 16.55 4.98 -4.24
C LEU A 64 16.04 3.78 -5.07
N THR A 65 16.90 2.85 -5.47
CA THR A 65 16.49 1.63 -6.16
C THR A 65 15.80 0.65 -5.21
N TYR A 66 16.25 0.54 -3.96
CA TYR A 66 15.60 -0.27 -2.93
C TYR A 66 14.19 0.24 -2.61
N THR A 67 14.00 1.55 -2.47
CA THR A 67 12.66 2.15 -2.25
C THR A 67 11.75 2.01 -3.47
N ARG A 68 12.30 1.98 -4.70
CA ARG A 68 11.52 1.73 -5.92
C ARG A 68 11.14 0.25 -6.09
N HIS A 69 12.00 -0.68 -5.70
CA HIS A 69 11.70 -2.12 -5.76
C HIS A 69 10.71 -2.57 -4.69
N THR A 70 10.53 -1.78 -3.63
CA THR A 70 9.61 -2.08 -2.52
C THR A 70 8.24 -1.43 -2.65
N GLN A 71 7.93 -0.70 -3.73
CA GLN A 71 6.54 -0.39 -4.07
C GLN A 71 5.91 -1.63 -4.74
N PRO A 72 4.99 -2.35 -4.09
CA PRO A 72 4.33 -3.50 -4.67
C PRO A 72 3.20 -3.02 -5.60
N GLU A 73 3.54 -2.25 -6.64
CA GLU A 73 2.55 -1.74 -7.60
C GLU A 73 2.14 -2.79 -8.65
N ALA A 74 2.70 -4.00 -8.58
CA ALA A 74 2.61 -5.02 -9.63
C ALA A 74 1.67 -6.21 -9.33
N LEU A 75 0.80 -6.13 -8.33
CA LEU A 75 -0.25 -7.14 -8.08
C LEU A 75 -1.67 -6.59 -8.15
N LEU A 76 -1.83 -5.28 -8.33
CA LEU A 76 -3.11 -4.67 -8.59
C LEU A 76 -3.48 -4.87 -10.06
N PRO A 77 -4.75 -5.14 -10.40
CA PRO A 77 -5.20 -5.03 -11.79
C PRO A 77 -4.96 -3.59 -12.24
N PRO A 78 -4.00 -3.33 -13.17
CA PRO A 78 -3.64 -1.96 -13.54
C PRO A 78 -4.88 -1.23 -14.05
N GLY A 79 -5.16 -0.06 -13.47
CA GLY A 79 -6.29 0.78 -13.86
C GLY A 79 -7.66 0.38 -13.29
N ALA A 80 -7.74 -0.47 -12.26
CA ALA A 80 -8.99 -0.68 -11.51
C ALA A 80 -9.39 0.55 -10.68
N VAL A 81 -8.43 1.19 -10.02
CA VAL A 81 -8.65 2.42 -9.24
C VAL A 81 -9.14 3.55 -10.16
N GLY A 82 -10.13 4.30 -9.70
CA GLY A 82 -10.81 5.37 -10.43
C GLY A 82 -11.91 4.89 -11.38
N ARG A 83 -12.17 3.57 -11.48
CA ARG A 83 -13.26 3.03 -12.30
C ARG A 83 -14.46 2.61 -11.44
N PRO A 84 -15.67 2.58 -12.02
CA PRO A 84 -16.82 1.98 -11.37
C PRO A 84 -16.54 0.52 -10.98
N ALA A 85 -16.86 0.18 -9.73
CA ALA A 85 -16.86 -1.18 -9.23
C ALA A 85 -17.86 -2.02 -10.03
N PRO A 86 -17.42 -3.09 -10.70
CA PRO A 86 -18.32 -3.91 -11.49
C PRO A 86 -19.30 -4.63 -10.59
N GLU A 87 -20.54 -4.76 -11.08
CA GLU A 87 -21.61 -5.38 -10.31
C GLU A 87 -21.24 -6.82 -9.95
N LEU A 88 -21.37 -7.15 -8.67
CA LEU A 88 -21.07 -8.49 -8.15
C LEU A 88 -22.34 -9.04 -7.50
N ARG A 89 -22.83 -10.15 -8.04
CA ARG A 89 -23.97 -10.89 -7.49
C ARG A 89 -23.44 -12.02 -6.62
N PHE A 90 -23.90 -12.09 -5.39
CA PHE A 90 -23.51 -13.10 -4.42
C PHE A 90 -24.73 -13.58 -3.62
N ARG A 91 -24.56 -14.62 -2.82
CA ARG A 91 -25.58 -15.08 -1.88
C ARG A 91 -25.06 -14.95 -0.47
N LEU A 92 -25.91 -14.54 0.46
CA LEU A 92 -25.54 -14.45 1.87
C LEU A 92 -25.28 -15.83 2.45
N VAL A 93 -24.18 -15.98 3.18
CA VAL A 93 -23.83 -17.26 3.81
C VAL A 93 -24.90 -17.65 4.84
N ALA A 94 -25.39 -16.70 5.64
CA ALA A 94 -26.36 -16.97 6.69
C ALA A 94 -27.72 -17.44 6.13
N THR A 95 -28.30 -16.70 5.19
CA THR A 95 -29.70 -16.88 4.76
C THR A 95 -29.86 -17.54 3.40
N ASP A 96 -28.77 -17.70 2.65
CA ASP A 96 -28.79 -18.08 1.23
C ASP A 96 -29.54 -17.08 0.33
N GLU A 97 -29.83 -15.86 0.80
CA GLU A 97 -30.52 -14.87 -0.01
C GLU A 97 -29.59 -14.23 -1.06
N PRO A 98 -30.07 -14.00 -2.29
CA PRO A 98 -29.31 -13.25 -3.27
C PRO A 98 -29.13 -11.79 -2.84
N ARG A 99 -27.94 -11.26 -3.08
CA ARG A 99 -27.54 -9.87 -2.89
C ARG A 99 -26.61 -9.41 -4.00
N THR A 100 -26.47 -8.10 -4.11
CA THR A 100 -25.66 -7.41 -5.10
C THR A 100 -24.87 -6.28 -4.43
N LEU A 101 -23.80 -5.78 -5.06
CA LEU A 101 -23.11 -4.59 -4.54
C LEU A 101 -24.00 -3.34 -4.67
N ALA A 102 -24.91 -3.31 -5.64
CA ALA A 102 -25.89 -2.26 -5.78
C ALA A 102 -26.77 -2.08 -4.52
N ASP A 103 -27.01 -3.15 -3.76
CA ASP A 103 -27.81 -3.11 -2.52
C ASP A 103 -27.16 -2.25 -1.42
N TYR A 104 -25.86 -1.97 -1.54
CA TYR A 104 -25.06 -1.22 -0.57
C TYR A 104 -24.63 0.16 -1.08
N ARG A 105 -25.18 0.64 -2.22
CA ARG A 105 -24.87 1.97 -2.75
C ARG A 105 -25.18 3.08 -1.73
N GLY A 106 -24.38 4.14 -1.78
CA GLY A 106 -24.44 5.24 -0.81
C GLY A 106 -23.64 4.99 0.47
N GLN A 107 -23.13 3.77 0.68
CA GLN A 107 -22.15 3.43 1.71
C GLN A 107 -20.76 3.31 1.10
N ILE A 108 -19.73 3.51 1.92
CA ILE A 108 -18.37 3.07 1.57
C ILE A 108 -18.31 1.57 1.78
N ILE A 109 -17.87 0.83 0.76
CA ILE A 109 -17.78 -0.64 0.80
C ILE A 109 -16.31 -1.05 0.92
N VAL A 110 -16.01 -1.82 1.96
CA VAL A 110 -14.77 -2.58 2.10
C VAL A 110 -15.04 -4.00 1.61
N LEU A 111 -14.77 -4.25 0.34
CA LEU A 111 -14.98 -5.54 -0.30
C LEU A 111 -13.72 -6.39 -0.15
N ASN A 112 -13.78 -7.46 0.63
CA ASN A 112 -12.66 -8.37 0.87
C ASN A 112 -12.93 -9.73 0.21
N LEU A 113 -11.99 -10.19 -0.62
CA LEU A 113 -12.04 -11.48 -1.30
C LEU A 113 -11.13 -12.46 -0.56
N TRP A 114 -11.69 -13.55 -0.03
CA TRP A 114 -11.00 -14.44 0.91
C TRP A 114 -11.29 -15.93 0.67
N ALA A 115 -10.67 -16.80 1.47
CA ALA A 115 -10.95 -18.23 1.50
C ALA A 115 -10.60 -18.86 2.85
N THR A 116 -11.24 -19.98 3.21
CA THR A 116 -11.02 -20.70 4.48
C THR A 116 -9.62 -21.30 4.60
N TRP A 117 -8.98 -21.63 3.47
CA TRP A 117 -7.63 -22.18 3.42
C TRP A 117 -6.53 -21.12 3.34
N CYS A 118 -6.90 -19.84 3.25
CA CYS A 118 -5.96 -18.72 3.09
C CYS A 118 -5.45 -18.25 4.46
N SER A 119 -4.26 -18.71 4.86
CA SER A 119 -3.68 -18.34 6.17
C SER A 119 -3.64 -16.82 6.44
N PRO A 120 -3.23 -15.95 5.49
CA PRO A 120 -3.25 -14.51 5.73
C PRO A 120 -4.67 -13.95 5.91
N CYS A 121 -5.67 -14.55 5.28
CA CYS A 121 -7.07 -14.17 5.45
C CYS A 121 -7.55 -14.42 6.90
N LEU A 122 -7.10 -15.53 7.51
CA LEU A 122 -7.44 -15.87 8.90
C LEU A 122 -6.89 -14.84 9.89
N GLU A 123 -5.70 -14.31 9.62
CA GLU A 123 -5.09 -13.24 10.44
C GLU A 123 -5.82 -11.89 10.27
N GLU A 124 -6.42 -11.64 9.10
CA GLU A 124 -7.13 -10.40 8.76
C GLU A 124 -8.57 -10.36 9.31
N ILE A 125 -9.26 -11.50 9.43
CA ILE A 125 -10.67 -11.57 9.89
C ILE A 125 -10.92 -10.82 11.20
N PRO A 126 -10.12 -10.98 12.28
CA PRO A 126 -10.33 -10.24 13.52
C PRO A 126 -10.23 -8.72 13.35
N GLU A 127 -9.36 -8.24 12.47
CA GLU A 127 -9.19 -6.82 12.18
C GLU A 127 -10.38 -6.26 11.39
N LEU A 128 -10.89 -7.02 10.40
CA LEU A 128 -12.12 -6.68 9.68
C LEU A 128 -13.35 -6.67 10.60
N ASN A 129 -13.46 -7.60 11.55
CA ASN A 129 -14.54 -7.61 12.53
C ASN A 129 -14.50 -6.36 13.41
N ARG A 130 -13.31 -6.02 13.95
CA ARG A 130 -13.12 -4.79 14.74
C ARG A 130 -13.48 -3.54 13.93
N PHE A 131 -13.05 -3.50 12.67
CA PHE A 131 -13.35 -2.40 11.77
C PHE A 131 -14.86 -2.27 11.50
N GLN A 132 -15.54 -3.38 11.17
CA GLN A 132 -16.99 -3.40 10.99
C GLN A 132 -17.73 -2.91 12.24
N GLN A 133 -17.32 -3.36 13.43
CA GLN A 133 -17.93 -2.92 14.69
C GLN A 133 -17.80 -1.40 14.90
N ALA A 134 -16.62 -0.83 14.61
CA ALA A 134 -16.35 0.59 14.81
C ALA A 134 -17.09 1.51 13.81
N TYR A 135 -17.32 1.02 12.58
CA TYR A 135 -17.75 1.86 11.45
C TYR A 135 -19.15 1.55 10.90
N ARG A 136 -19.83 0.49 11.36
CA ARG A 136 -21.17 0.10 10.86
C ARG A 136 -22.21 1.22 10.87
N ASP A 137 -22.14 2.12 11.85
CA ASP A 137 -23.12 3.21 12.04
C ASP A 137 -22.72 4.49 11.29
N GLN A 138 -21.60 4.46 10.55
CA GLN A 138 -21.04 5.62 9.83
C GLN A 138 -21.24 5.53 8.30
N GLY A 139 -22.10 4.61 7.85
CA GLY A 139 -22.32 4.38 6.41
C GLY A 139 -21.14 3.67 5.74
N ILE A 140 -20.48 2.77 6.48
CA ILE A 140 -19.41 1.91 5.98
C ILE A 140 -19.81 0.46 6.20
N VAL A 141 -19.60 -0.38 5.20
CA VAL A 141 -19.92 -1.80 5.25
C VAL A 141 -18.73 -2.64 4.77
N VAL A 142 -18.38 -3.65 5.56
CA VAL A 142 -17.45 -4.71 5.17
C VAL A 142 -18.25 -5.85 4.55
N ILE A 143 -17.88 -6.23 3.33
CA ILE A 143 -18.46 -7.36 2.60
C ILE A 143 -17.33 -8.34 2.30
N MET A 144 -17.41 -9.54 2.88
CA MET A 144 -16.43 -10.61 2.69
C MET A 144 -17.00 -11.67 1.75
N ILE A 145 -16.39 -11.85 0.57
CA ILE A 145 -16.84 -12.81 -0.44
C ILE A 145 -15.82 -13.93 -0.63
N SER A 146 -16.29 -15.18 -0.58
CA SER A 146 -15.53 -16.37 -0.98
C SER A 146 -16.16 -17.04 -2.21
N ASP A 147 -15.34 -17.73 -3.00
CA ASP A 147 -15.77 -18.61 -4.11
C ASP A 147 -15.97 -20.07 -3.66
N GLU A 148 -15.81 -20.35 -2.37
CA GLU A 148 -16.04 -21.67 -1.77
C GLU A 148 -17.54 -21.95 -1.59
N THR A 149 -17.86 -23.21 -1.32
CA THR A 149 -19.25 -23.59 -1.06
C THR A 149 -19.76 -22.97 0.23
N ARG A 150 -21.05 -22.63 0.27
CA ARG A 150 -21.74 -22.17 1.49
C ARG A 150 -21.48 -23.09 2.70
N GLN A 151 -21.47 -24.40 2.47
CA GLN A 151 -21.24 -25.39 3.54
C GLN A 151 -19.82 -25.29 4.11
N THR A 152 -18.81 -25.15 3.26
CA THR A 152 -17.40 -24.96 3.68
C THR A 152 -17.27 -23.71 4.55
N ILE A 153 -17.86 -22.60 4.11
CA ILE A 153 -17.78 -21.32 4.82
C ILE A 153 -18.53 -21.39 6.16
N LEU A 154 -19.72 -22.00 6.18
CA LEU A 154 -20.48 -22.18 7.43
C LEU A 154 -19.74 -23.04 8.45
N GLU A 155 -19.06 -24.10 8.01
CA GLU A 155 -18.27 -24.95 8.90
C GLU A 155 -17.11 -24.16 9.51
N PHE A 156 -16.38 -23.41 8.68
CA PHE A 156 -15.29 -22.55 9.12
C PHE A 156 -15.75 -21.46 10.11
N MET A 157 -16.92 -20.85 9.86
CA MET A 157 -17.46 -19.79 10.71
C MET A 157 -17.87 -20.25 12.12
N LYS A 158 -17.91 -21.56 12.39
CA LYS A 158 -18.15 -22.07 13.76
C LYS A 158 -16.98 -21.74 14.69
N ASP A 159 -15.76 -21.84 14.18
CA ASP A 159 -14.53 -21.61 14.95
C ASP A 159 -13.95 -20.20 14.72
N HIS A 160 -14.33 -19.58 13.59
CA HIS A 160 -13.87 -18.26 13.17
C HIS A 160 -15.05 -17.31 12.90
N PRO A 161 -15.61 -16.67 13.93
CA PRO A 161 -16.74 -15.75 13.76
C PRO A 161 -16.40 -14.61 12.81
N ILE A 162 -17.28 -14.37 11.83
CA ILE A 162 -17.21 -13.22 10.93
C ILE A 162 -18.45 -12.37 11.18
N GLU A 163 -18.25 -11.12 11.60
CA GLU A 163 -19.31 -10.16 11.89
C GLU A 163 -19.69 -9.28 10.69
N ALA A 164 -18.81 -9.22 9.69
CA ALA A 164 -19.06 -8.58 8.42
C ALA A 164 -20.18 -9.27 7.62
N VAL A 165 -20.64 -8.62 6.55
CA VAL A 165 -21.54 -9.26 5.59
C VAL A 165 -20.78 -10.37 4.87
N SER A 166 -21.05 -11.62 5.22
CA SER A 166 -20.45 -12.80 4.59
C SER A 166 -21.29 -13.26 3.39
N GLY A 167 -20.68 -13.24 2.21
CA GLY A 167 -21.26 -13.73 0.97
C GLY A 167 -20.42 -14.83 0.31
N TYR A 168 -21.06 -15.57 -0.57
CA TYR A 168 -20.38 -16.53 -1.43
C TYR A 168 -20.89 -16.46 -2.86
N LEU A 169 -20.03 -16.82 -3.82
CA LEU A 169 -20.43 -16.94 -5.22
C LEU A 169 -20.99 -18.34 -5.50
N PRO A 170 -22.11 -18.48 -6.23
CA PRO A 170 -22.54 -19.76 -6.73
C PRO A 170 -21.43 -20.44 -7.55
N GLN A 171 -21.36 -21.77 -7.50
CA GLN A 171 -20.41 -22.54 -8.31
C GLN A 171 -20.52 -22.15 -9.79
N ASP A 172 -19.38 -22.16 -10.49
CA ASP A 172 -19.23 -21.76 -11.89
C ASP A 172 -19.46 -20.26 -12.20
N THR A 173 -19.73 -19.43 -11.18
CA THR A 173 -19.78 -17.99 -11.35
C THR A 173 -18.37 -17.45 -11.57
N ARG A 174 -18.12 -16.89 -12.75
CA ARG A 174 -16.87 -16.20 -13.03
C ARG A 174 -16.88 -14.82 -12.41
N TRP A 175 -15.83 -14.47 -11.68
CA TRP A 175 -15.61 -13.12 -11.20
C TRP A 175 -15.54 -12.13 -12.38
N PRO A 176 -16.21 -10.97 -12.32
CA PRO A 176 -15.96 -9.92 -13.28
C PRO A 176 -14.55 -9.36 -13.07
N TRP A 177 -13.95 -8.80 -14.14
CA TRP A 177 -12.80 -7.92 -13.95
C TRP A 177 -13.25 -6.74 -13.06
N PRO A 178 -12.44 -6.23 -12.12
CA PRO A 178 -11.06 -6.61 -11.81
C PRO A 178 -10.91 -7.81 -10.84
N TYR A 179 -11.98 -8.27 -10.21
CA TYR A 179 -11.93 -9.30 -9.15
C TYR A 179 -11.34 -10.63 -9.63
N ASN A 180 -11.55 -11.00 -10.89
CA ASN A 180 -10.96 -12.23 -11.47
C ASN A 180 -9.43 -12.23 -11.60
N ARG A 181 -8.78 -11.07 -11.45
CA ARG A 181 -7.31 -10.99 -11.50
C ARG A 181 -6.65 -11.30 -10.17
N VAL A 182 -7.44 -11.34 -9.09
CA VAL A 182 -6.93 -11.46 -7.72
C VAL A 182 -7.37 -12.76 -7.03
N GLU A 183 -8.03 -13.67 -7.77
CA GLU A 183 -8.39 -15.02 -7.30
C GLU A 183 -7.18 -15.82 -6.75
N GLN A 184 -5.98 -15.55 -7.29
CA GLN A 184 -4.72 -16.16 -6.89
C GLN A 184 -3.96 -15.38 -5.80
N ALA A 185 -4.42 -14.17 -5.46
CA ALA A 185 -3.78 -13.27 -4.51
C ALA A 185 -4.73 -12.95 -3.33
N ARG A 186 -5.20 -13.99 -2.64
CA ARG A 186 -6.06 -13.83 -1.46
C ARG A 186 -5.22 -13.59 -0.17
N PRO A 187 -5.68 -12.73 0.76
CA PRO A 187 -6.85 -11.86 0.60
C PRO A 187 -6.56 -10.73 -0.37
N THR A 188 -7.60 -10.18 -0.99
CA THR A 188 -7.52 -8.89 -1.66
C THR A 188 -8.69 -8.03 -1.23
N THR A 189 -8.37 -6.79 -0.86
CA THR A 189 -9.37 -5.79 -0.47
C THR A 189 -9.55 -4.76 -1.58
N PHE A 190 -10.79 -4.33 -1.79
CA PHE A 190 -11.18 -3.18 -2.60
C PHE A 190 -11.95 -2.20 -1.72
N ILE A 191 -11.58 -0.93 -1.81
CA ILE A 191 -12.32 0.17 -1.17
C ILE A 191 -13.11 0.87 -2.25
N ILE A 192 -14.42 0.88 -2.08
CA ILE A 192 -15.37 1.43 -3.04
C ILE A 192 -16.10 2.59 -2.34
N ASP A 193 -16.11 3.77 -2.94
CA ASP A 193 -16.81 4.92 -2.38
C ASP A 193 -18.33 4.85 -2.58
N ARG A 194 -19.03 5.88 -2.07
CA ARG A 194 -20.50 5.95 -2.03
C ARG A 194 -21.12 5.97 -3.43
N GLU A 195 -20.38 6.48 -4.41
CA GLU A 195 -20.73 6.54 -5.83
C GLU A 195 -20.50 5.20 -6.55
N GLY A 196 -19.84 4.24 -5.88
CA GLY A 196 -19.51 2.94 -6.45
C GLY A 196 -18.22 2.95 -7.26
N ILE A 197 -17.29 3.88 -7.02
CA ILE A 197 -15.98 3.94 -7.67
C ILE A 197 -14.92 3.26 -6.79
N ILE A 198 -14.07 2.44 -7.40
CA ILE A 198 -12.93 1.82 -6.70
C ILE A 198 -11.89 2.91 -6.41
N ARG A 199 -11.57 3.13 -5.14
CA ARG A 199 -10.64 4.18 -4.69
C ARG A 199 -9.30 3.62 -4.24
N ALA A 200 -9.30 2.42 -3.70
CA ALA A 200 -8.08 1.70 -3.36
C ALA A 200 -8.29 0.19 -3.54
N THR A 201 -7.19 -0.52 -3.73
CA THR A 201 -7.16 -1.98 -3.66
C THR A 201 -5.77 -2.44 -3.28
N TRP A 202 -5.67 -3.54 -2.54
CA TRP A 202 -4.40 -4.16 -2.18
C TRP A 202 -4.57 -5.67 -2.00
N PRO A 203 -3.55 -6.47 -2.40
CA PRO A 203 -3.45 -7.86 -2.01
C PRO A 203 -2.82 -7.97 -0.62
N GLY A 204 -3.02 -9.12 0.02
CA GLY A 204 -2.46 -9.42 1.33
C GLY A 204 -3.28 -8.86 2.48
N ALA A 205 -3.01 -9.38 3.67
CA ALA A 205 -3.72 -9.00 4.88
C ALA A 205 -3.41 -7.55 5.27
N ALA A 206 -4.44 -6.84 5.73
CA ALA A 206 -4.33 -5.52 6.32
C ALA A 206 -4.83 -5.51 7.78
N ASN A 207 -4.33 -4.54 8.55
CA ASN A 207 -4.81 -4.29 9.91
C ASN A 207 -5.84 -3.16 9.96
N PHE A 208 -6.46 -2.97 11.13
CA PHE A 208 -7.45 -1.93 11.39
C PHE A 208 -7.00 -0.54 10.90
N THR A 209 -5.76 -0.14 11.21
CA THR A 209 -5.24 1.18 10.85
C THR A 209 -5.15 1.39 9.35
N GLN A 210 -4.83 0.34 8.59
CA GLN A 210 -4.80 0.41 7.13
C GLN A 210 -6.20 0.54 6.55
N PHE A 211 -7.19 -0.21 7.07
CA PHE A 211 -8.59 -0.04 6.66
C PHE A 211 -9.10 1.36 6.96
N GLU A 212 -8.84 1.84 8.18
CA GLU A 212 -9.21 3.17 8.65
C GLU A 212 -8.63 4.27 7.77
N ALA A 213 -7.31 4.24 7.50
CA ALA A 213 -6.67 5.20 6.63
C ALA A 213 -7.33 5.25 5.23
N ALA A 214 -7.64 4.09 4.66
CA ALA A 214 -8.21 4.01 3.31
C ALA A 214 -9.66 4.53 3.23
N VAL A 215 -10.44 4.46 4.31
CA VAL A 215 -11.82 4.97 4.32
C VAL A 215 -11.92 6.44 4.74
N LEU A 216 -11.02 6.93 5.61
CA LEU A 216 -11.03 8.32 6.07
C LEU A 216 -10.71 9.30 4.93
N GLU A 217 -9.96 8.88 3.91
CA GLU A 217 -9.73 9.67 2.69
C GLU A 217 -10.99 9.87 1.83
N LEU A 218 -12.09 9.17 2.14
CA LEU A 218 -13.33 9.16 1.36
C LEU A 218 -14.52 9.83 2.05
N GLN A 219 -14.34 10.30 3.29
CA GLN A 219 -15.35 11.05 4.06
C GLN A 219 -15.29 12.54 3.72
#